data_AF-A0A4T0UK45-F1
#
_entry.id   AF-A0A4T0UK45-F1
#
_cell.length_a   1.000
_cell.length_b   1.000
_cell.length_c   1.000
_cell.angle_alpha   90.00
_cell.angle_beta   90.00
_cell.angle_gamma   90.00
#
_symmetry.space_group_name_H-M   'P 1'
#
loop_
_entity.id
_entity.type
_entity.pdbx_description
1 polymer ?
#
loop_
_entity_poly.entity_id
_entity_poly.type
_entity_poly.pdbx_seq_one_letter_code
_entity_poly.pdbx_strand_id
1 'polypeptide(L)'
;MGNQQPEEDPDDVHEEIEEPVIVESAHRHGVAEEDMLHALRFAITHVGQDDDMVMFIGPDRAGSLIEVGVVTWHGILAIVHAMSPAREKYLKR
;
A
#
# COMPACT_ATOMS: atom_id res chain seq x y z
N MET A 1 18.64 6.33 43.76
CA MET A 1 17.34 6.88 43.32
C MET A 1 17.64 7.89 42.23
N GLY A 2 17.10 7.66 41.04
CA GLY A 2 17.33 8.49 39.85
C GLY A 2 17.41 7.65 38.59
N ASN A 3 16.36 6.87 38.31
CA ASN A 3 16.14 6.42 36.94
C ASN A 3 15.74 7.67 36.16
N GLN A 4 16.64 8.19 35.34
CA GLN A 4 16.27 9.13 34.29
C GLN A 4 15.56 8.31 33.21
N GLN A 5 14.24 8.44 33.14
CA GLN A 5 13.49 8.03 31.95
C GLN A 5 13.93 8.93 30.80
N PRO A 6 14.11 8.41 29.57
CA PRO A 6 14.34 9.27 28.41
C PRO A 6 13.08 10.13 28.22
N GLU A 7 13.27 11.43 28.03
CA GLU A 7 12.18 12.35 27.65
C GLU A 7 11.75 11.97 26.22
N GLU A 8 10.51 11.52 26.07
CA GLU A 8 9.88 11.29 24.77
C GLU A 8 9.66 12.66 24.11
N ASP A 9 10.20 12.83 22.90
CA ASP A 9 10.12 14.06 22.12
C ASP A 9 8.66 14.32 21.70
N PRO A 10 8.04 15.44 22.11
CA PRO A 10 6.64 15.72 21.80
C PRO A 10 6.38 15.98 20.31
N ASP A 11 7.42 16.12 19.48
CA ASP A 11 7.31 16.27 18.02
C ASP A 11 7.49 14.93 17.26
N ASP A 12 7.71 13.81 17.95
CA ASP A 12 7.72 12.47 17.35
C ASP A 12 6.30 11.94 17.13
N VAL A 13 5.51 12.67 16.32
CA VAL A 13 4.31 12.14 15.69
C VAL A 13 4.73 11.27 14.50
N HIS A 14 5.40 10.15 14.78
CA HIS A 14 5.17 8.99 13.95
C HIS A 14 3.70 8.64 14.10
N GLU A 15 2.84 9.29 13.31
CA GLU A 15 1.49 8.79 13.03
C GLU A 15 1.72 7.32 12.69
N GLU A 16 1.34 6.41 13.60
CA GLU A 16 1.56 4.98 13.41
C GLU A 16 0.85 4.65 12.10
N ILE A 17 1.63 4.56 11.02
CA ILE A 17 1.08 4.22 9.71
C ILE A 17 0.70 2.77 9.85
N GLU A 18 -0.56 2.54 10.22
CA GLU A 18 -1.12 1.21 10.36
C GLU A 18 -0.83 0.45 9.07
N GLU A 19 -0.29 -0.76 9.22
CA GLU A 19 -0.05 -1.61 8.07
C GLU A 19 -1.37 -1.81 7.32
N PRO A 20 -1.36 -1.70 5.98
CA PRO A 20 -2.58 -1.80 5.21
C PRO A 20 -3.19 -3.19 5.38
N VAL A 21 -4.50 -3.24 5.61
CA VAL A 21 -5.25 -4.49 5.69
C VAL A 21 -5.38 -5.07 4.29
N ILE A 22 -4.99 -6.33 4.11
CA ILE A 22 -5.21 -7.05 2.85
C ILE A 22 -6.48 -7.88 3.00
N VAL A 23 -7.46 -7.64 2.13
CA VAL A 23 -8.72 -8.40 2.14
C VAL A 23 -8.68 -9.54 1.13
N GLU A 24 -9.52 -10.56 1.36
CA GLU A 24 -9.60 -11.77 0.54
C GLU A 24 -9.71 -11.49 -0.98
N SER A 25 -10.43 -10.43 -1.37
CA SER A 25 -10.60 -10.09 -2.79
C SER A 25 -9.30 -9.70 -3.50
N ALA A 26 -8.29 -9.21 -2.77
CA ALA A 26 -7.00 -8.84 -3.34
C ALA A 26 -6.27 -10.05 -3.95
N HIS A 27 -6.50 -11.25 -3.41
CA HIS A 27 -5.86 -12.49 -3.86
C HIS A 27 -6.47 -13.09 -5.12
N ARG A 28 -7.56 -12.51 -5.65
CA ARG A 28 -8.31 -13.07 -6.80
C ARG A 28 -7.42 -13.35 -8.02
N HIS A 29 -6.33 -12.61 -8.19
CA HIS A 29 -5.40 -12.76 -9.31
C HIS A 29 -4.06 -13.43 -8.93
N GLY A 30 -3.96 -14.02 -7.74
CA GLY A 30 -2.81 -14.82 -7.32
C GLY A 30 -1.54 -14.02 -7.02
N VAL A 31 -1.66 -12.72 -6.77
CA VAL A 31 -0.54 -11.89 -6.32
C VAL A 31 -0.25 -12.20 -4.84
N ALA A 32 1.01 -12.36 -4.47
CA ALA A 32 1.39 -12.59 -3.08
C ALA A 32 1.33 -11.28 -2.27
N GLU A 33 0.98 -11.37 -0.99
CA GLU A 33 0.84 -10.20 -0.11
C GLU A 33 2.12 -9.35 -0.06
N GLU A 34 3.28 -9.99 0.05
CA GLU A 34 4.54 -9.25 0.13
C GLU A 34 4.83 -8.47 -1.16
N ASP A 35 4.35 -8.96 -2.31
CA ASP A 35 4.48 -8.26 -3.59
C ASP A 35 3.50 -7.08 -3.66
N MET A 36 2.27 -7.21 -3.14
CA MET A 36 1.33 -6.09 -3.00
C MET A 36 1.90 -4.98 -2.10
N LEU A 37 2.42 -5.37 -0.93
CA LEU A 37 3.02 -4.45 0.03
C LEU A 37 4.28 -3.80 -0.53
N HIS A 38 5.11 -4.55 -1.26
CA HIS A 38 6.29 -4.00 -1.93
C HIS A 38 5.89 -2.96 -2.99
N ALA A 39 4.93 -3.30 -3.84
CA ALA A 39 4.45 -2.40 -4.89
C ALA A 39 3.81 -1.13 -4.32
N LEU A 40 3.08 -1.24 -3.20
CA LEU A 40 2.51 -0.07 -2.53
C LEU A 40 3.60 0.82 -1.91
N ARG A 41 4.59 0.21 -1.25
CA ARG A 41 5.72 0.93 -0.63
C ARG A 41 6.61 1.64 -1.66
N PHE A 42 6.76 1.05 -2.85
CA PHE A 42 7.62 1.56 -3.93
C PHE A 42 6.81 1.99 -5.16
N ALA A 43 5.60 2.49 -4.94
CA ALA A 43 4.72 2.93 -6.03
C ALA A 43 5.38 4.06 -6.86
N ILE A 44 5.35 3.90 -8.18
CA ILE A 44 5.89 4.87 -9.15
C ILE A 44 4.80 5.79 -9.71
N THR A 45 3.53 5.39 -9.60
CA THR A 45 2.36 6.20 -9.94
C THR A 45 1.14 5.72 -9.19
N HIS A 46 0.16 6.61 -9.06
CA HIS A 46 -1.19 6.30 -8.64
C HIS A 46 -2.21 6.86 -9.63
N VAL A 47 -3.38 6.24 -9.72
CA VAL A 47 -4.50 6.72 -10.54
C VAL A 47 -5.79 6.53 -9.76
N GLY A 48 -6.48 7.63 -9.45
CA GLY A 48 -7.83 7.57 -8.85
C GLY A 48 -8.80 6.84 -9.78
N GLN A 49 -9.65 6.01 -9.22
CA GLN A 49 -10.80 5.38 -9.87
C GLN A 49 -12.08 5.91 -9.21
N ASP A 50 -13.22 5.39 -9.66
CA ASP A 50 -14.50 5.61 -8.99
C ASP A 50 -14.51 4.90 -7.61
N ASP A 51 -15.52 5.20 -6.78
CA ASP A 51 -15.75 4.58 -5.45
C ASP A 51 -14.59 4.74 -4.45
N ASP A 52 -13.91 5.89 -4.47
CA ASP A 52 -12.79 6.26 -3.58
C ASP A 52 -11.57 5.31 -3.66
N MET A 53 -11.50 4.46 -4.70
CA MET A 53 -10.38 3.56 -4.92
C MET A 53 -9.23 4.27 -5.65
N VAL A 54 -8.01 4.05 -5.17
CA VAL A 54 -6.79 4.50 -5.82
C VAL A 54 -5.98 3.29 -6.28
N MET A 55 -5.64 3.25 -7.58
CA MET A 55 -4.78 2.24 -8.14
C MET A 55 -3.32 2.70 -8.07
N PHE A 56 -2.52 2.06 -7.23
CA PHE A 56 -1.08 2.23 -7.17
C PHE A 56 -0.41 1.26 -8.14
N ILE A 57 0.60 1.74 -8.86
CA ILE A 57 1.44 0.92 -9.73
C ILE A 57 2.86 0.96 -9.19
N GLY A 58 3.42 -0.20 -8.94
CA GLY A 58 4.77 -0.34 -8.39
C GLY A 58 5.37 -1.69 -8.77
N PRO A 59 6.68 -1.88 -8.53
CA PRO A 59 7.33 -3.17 -8.74
C PRO A 59 6.87 -4.18 -7.69
N ASP A 60 6.76 -5.45 -8.07
CA ASP A 60 6.84 -6.57 -7.11
C ASP A 60 8.28 -6.75 -6.61
N ARG A 61 8.53 -7.74 -5.75
CA ARG A 61 9.89 -8.00 -5.22
C ARG A 61 10.90 -8.43 -6.29
N ALA A 62 10.45 -8.85 -7.48
CA ALA A 62 11.29 -9.20 -8.62
C ALA A 62 11.48 -8.04 -9.61
N GLY A 63 10.82 -6.90 -9.41
CA GLY A 63 10.88 -5.73 -10.27
C GLY A 63 9.83 -5.69 -11.38
N SER A 64 8.89 -6.63 -11.45
CA SER A 64 7.79 -6.60 -12.41
C SER A 64 6.73 -5.60 -11.97
N LEU A 65 6.25 -4.74 -12.86
CA LEU A 65 5.20 -3.79 -12.50
C LEU A 65 3.87 -4.51 -12.29
N ILE A 66 3.28 -4.29 -11.12
CA ILE A 66 1.95 -4.75 -10.73
C ILE A 66 1.08 -3.57 -10.34
N GLU A 67 -0.23 -3.79 -10.30
CA GLU A 67 -1.20 -2.81 -9.83
C GLU A 67 -1.84 -3.28 -8.51
N VAL A 68 -2.02 -2.33 -7.58
CA VAL A 68 -2.59 -2.54 -6.25
C VAL A 68 -3.69 -1.51 -6.04
N GLY A 69 -4.94 -1.97 -5.92
CA GLY A 69 -6.10 -1.14 -5.63
C GLY A 69 -6.29 -0.99 -4.13
N VAL A 70 -6.28 0.26 -3.66
CA VAL A 70 -6.41 0.61 -2.24
C VAL A 70 -7.63 1.50 -2.04
N VAL A 71 -8.37 1.26 -0.96
CA VAL A 71 -9.43 2.14 -0.46
C VAL A 71 -9.10 2.55 0.98
N THR A 72 -9.58 3.72 1.41
CA THR A 72 -9.48 4.15 2.81
C THR A 72 -10.82 3.97 3.49
N TRP A 73 -10.86 3.20 4.58
CA TRP A 73 -12.08 2.96 5.37
C TRP A 73 -11.83 3.27 6.84
N HIS A 74 -12.51 4.29 7.38
CA HIS A 74 -12.32 4.78 8.75
C HIS A 74 -10.85 5.10 9.11
N GLY A 75 -10.06 5.59 8.15
CA GLY A 75 -8.64 5.89 8.35
C GLY A 75 -7.70 4.71 8.08
N ILE A 76 -8.24 3.51 7.90
CA ILE A 76 -7.48 2.29 7.60
C ILE A 76 -7.30 2.16 6.09
N LEU A 77 -6.07 1.93 5.64
CA LEU A 77 -5.79 1.58 4.25
C LEU A 77 -6.10 0.10 4.03
N ALA A 78 -6.95 -0.21 3.05
CA ALA A 78 -7.30 -1.58 2.70
C ALA A 78 -6.91 -1.89 1.25
N ILE A 79 -6.08 -2.90 1.04
CA ILE A 79 -5.77 -3.46 -0.27
C ILE A 79 -6.90 -4.41 -0.66
N VAL A 80 -7.68 -4.00 -1.67
CA VAL A 80 -8.89 -4.71 -2.12
C VAL A 80 -8.73 -5.44 -3.44
N HIS A 81 -7.69 -5.08 -4.19
CA HIS A 81 -7.39 -5.63 -5.51
C HIS A 81 -5.88 -5.66 -5.73
N ALA A 82 -5.39 -6.72 -6.36
CA ALA A 82 -4.04 -6.77 -6.91
C ALA A 82 -4.05 -7.51 -8.24
N MET A 83 -3.24 -7.07 -9.19
CA MET A 83 -3.11 -7.73 -10.48
C MET A 83 -1.67 -7.64 -11.00
N SER A 84 -1.17 -8.78 -11.45
CA SER A 84 0.13 -8.91 -12.11
C SER A 84 -0.05 -9.59 -13.47
N PRO A 85 0.55 -9.05 -14.56
CA PRO A 85 1.22 -7.76 -14.61
C PRO A 85 0.23 -6.58 -14.54
N ALA A 86 0.74 -5.37 -14.28
CA ALA A 86 -0.04 -4.15 -14.34
C ALA A 86 -0.69 -3.96 -15.73
N ARG A 87 -1.94 -3.49 -15.76
CA ARG A 87 -2.65 -3.29 -17.04
C ARG A 87 -2.03 -2.13 -17.84
N GLU A 88 -1.94 -2.31 -19.16
CA GLU A 88 -1.31 -1.34 -20.07
C GLU A 88 -1.84 0.10 -19.94
N LYS A 89 -3.13 0.27 -19.62
CA LYS A 89 -3.75 1.60 -19.47
C LYS A 89 -3.10 2.43 -18.36
N TYR A 90 -2.42 1.81 -17.41
CA TYR A 90 -1.70 2.49 -16.33
C TYR A 90 -0.21 2.71 -16.63
N LEU A 91 0.31 2.09 -17.70
CA LEU A 91 1.72 2.17 -18.11
C LEU A 91 1.95 3.18 -19.24
N LYS A 92 0.90 3.53 -19.98
CA LYS A 92 0.95 4.53 -21.06
C LYS A 92 0.79 5.92 -20.45
N ARG A 93 1.89 6.68 -20.38
CA ARG A 93 1.91 8.11 -20.04
C ARG A 93 2.39 8.92 -21.24
#